data_AF-E9JA84-F1
#
_entry.id   AF-E9JA84-F1
#
_cell.length_a   1.000
_cell.length_b   1.000
_cell.length_c   1.000
_cell.angle_alpha   90.00
_cell.angle_beta   90.00
_cell.angle_gamma   90.00
#
_symmetry.space_group_name_H-M   'P 1'
#
loop_
_entity.id
_entity.type
_entity.pdbx_description
1 polymer ?
#
loop_
_entity_poly.entity_id
_entity_poly.type
_entity_poly.pdbx_seq_one_letter_code
_entity_poly.pdbx_strand_id
1 'polypeptide(L)' 'MDGNRRYAQKRNMTKKEGHLKGFDKMIETLNWCMDLGIKEITVYAFSIGNFNRSQEELDGLMDLSRQKFNNLLKNIYVF' A
#
# COMPACT_ATOMS: atom_id res chain seq x y z
N MET A 1 0.23 -2.02 6.85
CA MET A 1 1.51 -2.75 6.74
C MET A 1 2.64 -1.83 7.16
N ASP A 2 3.48 -2.25 8.09
CA ASP A 2 4.57 -1.41 8.62
C ASP A 2 5.91 -1.68 7.92
N GLY A 3 6.86 -0.75 8.03
CA GLY A 3 8.24 -0.94 7.57
C GLY A 3 8.59 -0.23 6.26
N ASN A 4 7.63 0.31 5.51
CA ASN A 4 7.87 0.96 4.21
C ASN A 4 8.95 2.06 4.25
N ARG A 5 8.92 2.91 5.28
CA ARG A 5 9.94 3.98 5.47
C ARG A 5 11.33 3.41 5.78
N ARG A 6 11.39 2.39 6.64
CA ARG A 6 12.64 1.70 6.99
C ARG A 6 13.22 0.96 5.79
N TYR A 7 12.36 0.35 4.98
CA TYR A 7 12.74 -0.29 3.73
C TYR A 7 13.32 0.71 2.73
N ALA A 8 12.65 1.86 2.53
CA ALA A 8 13.15 2.91 1.65
C ALA A 8 14.53 3.41 2.09
N GLN A 9 14.70 3.71 3.37
CA GLN A 9 15.97 4.15 3.93
C GLN A 9 17.09 3.12 3.71
N LYS A 10 16.82 1.83 3.95
CA LYS A 10 17.80 0.75 3.71
C LYS A 10 18.19 0.58 2.25
N ARG A 11 17.39 1.09 1.31
CA ARG A 11 17.58 0.95 -0.14
C ARG A 11 17.96 2.26 -0.83
N ASN A 12 18.24 3.33 -0.07
CA ASN A 12 18.48 4.68 -0.60
C ASN A 12 17.35 5.17 -1.53
N MET A 13 16.11 4.80 -1.20
CA MET A 13 14.91 5.22 -1.92
C MET A 13 14.19 6.34 -1.17
N THR A 14 13.38 7.10 -1.89
CA THR A 14 12.45 8.05 -1.28
C THR A 14 11.38 7.32 -0.46
N LYS A 15 10.78 8.01 0.52
CA LYS A 15 9.66 7.46 1.30
C LYS A 15 8.49 7.05 0.40
N LYS A 16 8.21 7.85 -0.65
CA LYS A 16 7.16 7.59 -1.63
C LYS A 16 7.37 6.27 -2.36
N GLU A 17 8.59 5.99 -2.80
CA GLU A 17 8.95 4.70 -3.42
C GLU A 17 8.79 3.54 -2.43
N GLY A 18 9.17 3.72 -1.16
CA GLY A 18 8.92 2.73 -0.12
C GLY A 18 7.44 2.41 0.05
N HIS A 19 6.58 3.42 0.04
CA HIS A 19 5.13 3.25 0.13
C HIS A 19 4.55 2.58 -1.12
N LEU A 20 5.04 2.94 -2.32
CA LEU A 20 4.66 2.29 -3.57
C LEU A 20 4.99 0.80 -3.55
N LYS A 21 6.21 0.43 -3.15
CA LYS A 21 6.64 -0.97 -3.01
C LYS A 21 5.83 -1.72 -1.95
N GLY A 22 5.50 -1.04 -0.86
CA GLY A 22 4.57 -1.56 0.15
C GLY A 22 3.21 -1.91 -0.46
N PHE A 23 2.63 -1.00 -1.23
CA PHE A 23 1.35 -1.27 -1.89
C PHE A 23 1.43 -2.45 -2.87
N ASP A 24 2.47 -2.52 -3.70
CA ASP A 24 2.65 -3.63 -4.65
C ASP A 24 2.75 -4.97 -3.90
N LYS A 25 3.48 -5.00 -2.78
CA LYS A 25 3.57 -6.19 -1.92
C LYS A 25 2.24 -6.57 -1.28
N MET A 26 1.39 -5.59 -0.94
CA MET A 26 0.03 -5.85 -0.46
C MET A 26 -0.76 -6.62 -1.52
N ILE A 27 -0.73 -6.19 -2.78
CA ILE A 27 -1.47 -6.85 -3.88
C ILE A 27 -0.97 -8.27 -4.12
N GLU A 28 0.35 -8.44 -4.15
CA GLU A 28 0.96 -9.76 -4.26
C GLU A 28 0.51 -10.69 -3.12
N THR A 29 0.42 -10.17 -1.89
CA THR A 29 -0.07 -10.93 -0.73
C THR A 29 -1.55 -11.28 -0.87
N LEU A 30 -2.39 -10.36 -1.36
CA LEU A 30 -3.81 -10.63 -1.63
C LEU A 30 -3.98 -11.75 -2.67
N ASN A 31 -3.18 -11.75 -3.74
CA ASN A 31 -3.19 -12.80 -4.75
C ASN A 31 -2.80 -14.16 -4.15
N TRP A 32 -1.76 -14.22 -3.32
CA TRP A 32 -1.40 -15.47 -2.63
C TRP A 32 -2.53 -15.97 -1.75
N CYS A 33 -3.21 -15.08 -1.03
CA CYS A 33 -4.34 -15.47 -0.21
C CYS A 33 -5.50 -16.01 -1.05
N MET A 34 -5.76 -15.43 -2.23
CA MET A 34 -6.74 -15.97 -3.17
C MET A 34 -6.36 -17.38 -3.65
N ASP A 35 -5.10 -17.57 -4.07
CA ASP A 35 -4.58 -18.86 -4.54
C ASP A 35 -4.68 -19.94 -3.46
N LEU A 36 -4.53 -19.56 -2.19
CA LEU A 36 -4.62 -20.44 -1.02
C LEU A 36 -6.06 -20.63 -0.51
N GLY A 37 -7.07 -19.99 -1.13
CA GLY A 37 -8.47 -20.07 -0.70
C GLY A 37 -8.77 -19.35 0.61
N ILE A 38 -7.92 -18.40 1.04
CA ILE A 38 -8.16 -17.54 2.19
C ILE A 38 -9.24 -16.53 1.83
N LYS A 39 -10.38 -16.60 2.52
CA LYS A 39 -11.59 -15.86 2.17
C LYS A 39 -11.64 -14.43 2.69
N GLU A 40 -10.88 -14.12 3.72
CA GLU A 40 -10.96 -12.83 4.40
C GLU A 40 -9.59 -12.35 4.89
N ILE A 41 -9.31 -11.07 4.66
CA ILE A 41 -8.07 -10.39 5.08
C ILE A 41 -8.45 -8.98 5.51
N THR A 42 -7.94 -8.56 6.66
CA THR A 42 -8.00 -7.17 7.10
C THR A 42 -6.60 -6.57 7.10
N VAL A 43 -6.40 -5.44 6.43
CA VAL A 43 -5.10 -4.76 6.36
C VAL A 43 -5.18 -3.42 7.07
N TYR A 44 -4.24 -3.17 7.98
CA TYR A 44 -4.09 -1.84 8.57
C TYR A 44 -3.30 -0.92 7.64
N ALA A 45 -3.99 -0.22 6.74
CA ALA A 45 -3.36 0.60 5.70
C ALA A 45 -2.94 2.01 6.19
N PHE A 46 -3.75 2.62 7.06
CA PHE A 46 -3.52 3.97 7.58
C PHE A 46 -4.13 4.12 8.98
N SER A 47 -3.43 4.81 9.88
CA SER A 47 -3.88 5.05 11.26
C SER A 47 -4.17 6.53 11.52
N ILE A 48 -4.99 6.84 12.53
CA ILE A 48 -5.23 8.23 12.98
C ILE A 48 -3.88 8.90 13.35
N GLY A 49 -2.98 8.18 14.00
CA GLY A 49 -1.64 8.70 14.33
C GLY A 49 -0.78 9.02 13.10
N ASN A 50 -1.12 8.55 11.90
CA ASN A 50 -0.40 8.91 10.69
C ASN A 50 -0.71 10.33 10.20
N PHE A 51 -1.79 10.98 10.66
CA PHE A 51 -2.05 12.39 10.38
C PHE A 51 -0.98 13.34 10.95
N ASN A 52 -0.14 12.87 11.88
CA ASN A 52 0.97 13.65 12.43
C ASN A 52 2.22 13.68 11.53
N ARG A 53 2.17 13.10 10.32
CA ARG A 53 3.27 13.15 9.34
C ARG A 53 3.28 14.49 8.61
N SER A 54 4.36 14.77 7.85
CA SER A 54 4.42 15.98 7.03
C SER A 54 3.29 16.00 6.00
N GLN A 55 2.77 17.19 5.68
CA GLN A 55 1.68 17.35 4.72
C GLN A 55 2.04 16.73 3.36
N GLU A 56 3.28 16.94 2.88
CA GLU A 56 3.79 16.32 1.65
C GLU A 56 3.71 14.78 1.68
N GLU A 57 4.04 14.15 2.81
CA GLU A 57 3.97 12.69 2.96
C GLU A 57 2.51 12.21 2.98
N LEU A 58 1.61 12.98 3.62
CA LEU A 58 0.17 12.69 3.64
C LEU A 58 -0.45 12.78 2.25
N ASP A 59 -0.22 13.87 1.54
CA ASP A 59 -0.75 14.08 0.19
C ASP A 59 -0.25 12.97 -0.74
N GLY A 60 1.05 12.65 -0.67
CA GLY A 60 1.63 11.53 -1.42
C GLY A 60 1.00 10.16 -1.08
N LEU A 61 0.64 9.90 0.17
CA LEU A 61 -0.06 8.68 0.57
C LEU A 61 -1.50 8.63 0.06
N MET A 62 -2.22 9.75 0.13
CA MET A 62 -3.61 9.83 -0.32
C MET A 62 -3.71 9.69 -1.84
N ASP A 63 -2.81 10.34 -2.58
CA ASP A 63 -2.72 10.21 -4.05
C ASP A 63 -2.36 8.80 -4.47
N LEU A 64 -1.37 8.18 -3.81
CA LEU A 64 -1.00 6.79 -4.06
C LEU A 64 -2.18 5.86 -3.82
N SER A 65 -2.89 6.04 -2.71
CA SER A 65 -4.07 5.24 -2.37
C SER A 65 -5.16 5.39 -3.43
N ARG A 66 -5.49 6.62 -3.83
CA ARG A 66 -6.48 6.90 -4.88
C ARG A 66 -6.10 6.22 -6.20
N GLN A 67 -4.87 6.38 -6.66
CA GLN A 67 -4.40 5.76 -7.90
C GLN A 67 -4.51 4.24 -7.84
N LYS A 68 -4.04 3.64 -6.76
CA LYS A 68 -3.95 2.20 -6.67
C LYS A 68 -5.31 1.52 -6.44
N PHE A 69 -6.21 2.11 -5.65
CA PHE A 69 -7.58 1.60 -5.53
C PHE A 69 -8.34 1.69 -6.86
N ASN A 70 -8.16 2.77 -7.62
CA ASN A 70 -8.73 2.86 -8.97
C ASN A 70 -8.22 1.75 -9.89
N ASN A 71 -6.93 1.41 -9.82
CA ASN A 71 -6.36 0.32 -10.61
C ASN A 71 -6.88 -1.05 -10.16
N LEU A 72 -7.03 -1.27 -8.85
CA LEU A 72 -7.61 -2.51 -8.34
C LEU A 72 -9.04 -2.72 -8.81
N LEU A 73 -9.89 -1.69 -8.71
CA LEU A 73 -11.26 -1.77 -9.19
C LEU A 73 -11.29 -2.15 -10.67
N LYS A 74 -10.49 -1.51 -11.51
CA LYS A 74 -10.40 -1.84 -12.94
C LYS A 74 -9.99 -3.29 -13.21
N ASN A 75 -9.08 -3.84 -12.42
CA ASN A 75 -8.59 -5.21 -12.60
C ASN A 75 -9.56 -6.27 -12.05
N ILE A 76 -10.36 -5.94 -11.03
CA ILE A 76 -11.38 -6.85 -10.49
C ILE A 76 -12.53 -7.06 -11.49
N TYR A 77 -12.84 -6.08 -12.34
CA TYR A 77 -13.86 -6.22 -13.41
C TYR A 77 -13.39 -7.01 -14.64
N VAL A 78 -12.19 -7.62 -14.61
CA VAL A 78 -11.65 -8.46 -15.70
C VAL A 78 -11.73 -9.96 -15.36
N PHE A 79 -12.39 -10.32 -14.27
CA PHE A 79 -12.77 -11.69 -13.94
C PHE A 79 -14.28 -11.87 -14.08
#